data_AF-A0A2D5TFR2-F1
#
_entry.id   AF-A0A2D5TFR2-F1
#
_cell.length_a   1.000
_cell.length_b   1.000
_cell.length_c   1.000
_cell.angle_alpha   90.00
_cell.angle_beta   90.00
_cell.angle_gamma   90.00
#
_symmetry.space_group_name_H-M   'P 1'
#
loop_
_entity.id
_entity.type
_entity.pdbx_description
1 polymer ?
#
loop_
_entity_poly.entity_id
_entity_poly.type
_entity_poly.pdbx_seq_one_letter_code
_entity_poly.pdbx_strand_id
1 'polypeptide(L)' 'MELACKASNLEAASNALCLCIQKAADSELTREDQRLAAKFFKKPDLAQKIRQSDDPHKEQFWERYTTFMEHATEVCS' A
#
# COMPACT_ATOMS: atom_id res chain seq x y z
N MET A 1 -0.53 -8.86 -0.82
CA MET A 1 0.43 -7.81 -0.40
C MET A 1 1.37 -8.32 0.71
N GLU A 2 1.02 -9.39 1.43
CA GLU A 2 1.89 -10.09 2.41
C GLU A 2 3.35 -10.32 1.96
N LEU A 3 3.60 -10.77 0.73
CA LEU A 3 4.97 -10.99 0.23
C LEU A 3 5.80 -9.69 0.12
N ALA A 4 5.15 -8.54 -0.10
CA ALA A 4 5.82 -7.25 -0.17
C ALA A 4 6.10 -6.66 1.23
N CYS A 5 5.21 -6.91 2.19
CA CYS A 5 5.41 -6.54 3.60
C CYS A 5 6.59 -7.32 4.20
N LYS A 6 6.70 -8.62 3.89
CA LYS A 6 7.83 -9.48 4.29
C LYS A 6 9.14 -9.18 3.56
N ALA A 7 9.10 -8.57 2.38
CA ALA A 7 10.28 -8.28 1.55
C ALA A 7 10.81 -6.85 1.70
N SER A 8 9.99 -5.93 2.19
CA SER A 8 10.45 -4.60 2.57
C SER A 8 11.22 -4.74 3.87
N ASN A 9 12.28 -3.94 4.02
CA ASN A 9 13.28 -3.96 5.09
C ASN A 9 12.75 -3.65 6.51
N LEU A 10 11.50 -4.00 6.80
CA LEU A 10 10.96 -4.15 8.14
C LEU A 10 11.38 -5.54 8.67
N GLU A 11 12.68 -5.79 8.83
CA GLU A 11 13.16 -7.02 9.49
C GLU A 11 12.62 -7.17 10.93
N ALA A 12 11.97 -6.13 11.47
CA ALA A 12 11.25 -6.12 12.75
C ALA A 12 9.71 -6.13 12.64
N ALA A 13 9.10 -6.16 11.45
CA ALA A 13 7.64 -6.25 11.36
C ALA A 13 7.17 -7.65 11.73
N SER A 14 6.54 -7.76 12.90
CA SER A 14 5.84 -8.95 13.35
C SER A 14 4.87 -9.44 12.25
N ASN A 15 4.74 -10.76 12.05
CA ASN A 15 3.73 -11.32 11.14
C ASN A 15 2.32 -10.76 11.42
N ALA A 16 2.01 -10.45 12.69
CA ALA A 16 0.78 -9.80 13.10
C ALA A 16 0.60 -8.39 12.50
N LEU A 17 1.67 -7.58 12.43
CA LEU A 17 1.66 -6.25 11.81
C LEU A 17 1.39 -6.36 10.31
N CYS A 18 2.09 -7.26 9.62
CA CYS A 18 1.84 -7.48 8.19
C CYS A 18 0.42 -7.98 7.90
N LEU A 19 -0.16 -8.82 8.78
CA LEU A 19 -1.54 -9.25 8.66
C LEU A 19 -2.53 -8.09 8.92
N CYS A 20 -2.25 -7.21 9.86
CA CYS A 20 -3.07 -6.02 10.11
C CYS A 20 -3.06 -5.09 8.89
N ILE A 21 -1.87 -4.77 8.37
CA ILE A 21 -1.71 -3.92 7.18
C ILE A 21 -2.40 -4.56 5.96
N GLN A 22 -2.29 -5.89 5.81
CA GLN A 22 -3.00 -6.61 4.76
C GLN A 22 -4.53 -6.47 4.89
N LYS A 23 -5.08 -6.60 6.10
CA LYS A 23 -6.51 -6.41 6.34
C LYS A 23 -6.99 -4.99 6.08
N ALA A 24 -6.22 -3.98 6.48
CA ALA A 24 -6.51 -2.58 6.18
C ALA A 24 -6.48 -2.32 4.66
N ALA A 25 -5.55 -2.92 3.92
CA ALA A 25 -5.59 -2.84 2.46
C ALA A 25 -6.75 -3.61 1.84
N ASP A 26 -7.19 -4.72 2.43
CA ASP A 26 -8.36 -5.46 1.95
C ASP A 26 -9.67 -4.68 2.14
N SER A 27 -9.73 -3.72 3.08
CA SER A 27 -10.90 -2.84 3.27
C SER A 27 -10.90 -1.65 2.30
N GLU A 28 -9.74 -1.01 2.09
CA GLU A 28 -9.66 0.23 1.31
C GLU A 28 -9.28 0.04 -0.16
N LEU A 29 -8.54 -1.03 -0.49
CA LEU A 29 -7.95 -1.24 -1.82
C LEU A 29 -8.55 -2.45 -2.53
N THR A 30 -8.84 -2.28 -3.82
CA THR A 30 -9.20 -3.40 -4.69
C THR A 30 -7.99 -4.32 -4.92
N ARG A 31 -8.24 -5.55 -5.42
CA ARG A 31 -7.14 -6.48 -5.78
C ARG A 31 -6.15 -5.89 -6.79
N GLU A 32 -6.62 -5.02 -7.68
CA GLU A 32 -5.75 -4.36 -8.66
C GLU A 32 -4.93 -3.25 -7.99
N ASP A 33 -5.55 -2.43 -7.16
CA ASP A 33 -4.87 -1.40 -6.36
C ASP A 33 -3.80 -2.05 -5.46
N GLN A 34 -4.10 -3.17 -4.80
CA GLN A 34 -3.13 -3.90 -3.98
C GLN A 34 -1.94 -4.43 -4.77
N ARG A 35 -2.15 -4.87 -6.02
CA ARG A 35 -1.05 -5.28 -6.91
C ARG A 35 -0.19 -4.08 -7.31
N LEU A 36 -0.79 -2.91 -7.47
CA LEU A 36 -0.09 -1.67 -7.80
C LEU A 36 0.68 -1.14 -6.58
N ALA A 37 0.06 -1.09 -5.41
CA ALA A 37 0.69 -0.75 -4.14
C ALA A 37 1.85 -1.71 -3.81
N ALA A 38 1.68 -3.02 -4.04
CA ALA A 38 2.75 -4.01 -3.88
C ALA A 38 3.95 -3.75 -4.81
N LYS A 39 3.74 -3.12 -5.98
CA LYS A 39 4.83 -2.72 -6.89
C LYS A 39 5.60 -1.51 -6.37
N PHE A 40 5.00 -0.62 -5.57
CA PHE A 40 5.70 0.54 -4.99
C PHE A 40 6.85 0.12 -4.10
N PHE A 41 6.67 -0.91 -3.28
CA PHE A 41 7.74 -1.47 -2.46
C PHE A 41 8.95 -1.95 -3.28
N LYS A 42 8.71 -2.44 -4.51
CA LYS A 42 9.79 -2.88 -5.41
C LYS A 42 10.32 -1.77 -6.31
N LYS A 43 9.52 -0.74 -6.55
CA LYS A 43 9.78 0.35 -7.50
C LYS A 43 9.28 1.67 -6.90
N PRO A 44 10.05 2.31 -6.01
CA PRO A 44 9.65 3.58 -5.41
C PRO A 44 9.41 4.68 -6.45
N ASP A 45 10.13 4.67 -7.58
CA ASP A 45 9.91 5.60 -8.71
C ASP A 45 8.49 5.55 -9.28
N LEU A 46 7.82 4.40 -9.16
CA LEU A 46 6.45 4.23 -9.63
C LEU A 46 5.47 5.05 -8.78
N ALA A 47 5.70 5.13 -7.46
CA ALA A 47 4.87 5.92 -6.56
C ALA A 47 4.99 7.42 -6.91
N GLN A 48 6.21 7.89 -7.17
CA GLN A 48 6.44 9.28 -7.59
C GLN A 48 5.74 9.59 -8.93
N LYS A 49 5.84 8.68 -9.91
CA LYS A 49 5.18 8.85 -11.22
C LYS A 49 3.66 8.86 -11.12
N ILE A 50 3.08 8.05 -10.24
CA ILE A 50 1.62 8.02 -10.03
C ILE A 50 1.16 9.32 -9.38
N ARG A 51 1.87 9.79 -8.35
CA ARG A 51 1.57 11.06 -7.68
C ARG A 51 1.67 12.28 -8.58
N GLN A 52 2.58 12.26 -9.57
CA GLN A 52 2.80 13.37 -10.51
C GLN A 52 1.99 13.25 -11.82
N SER A 53 1.15 12.23 -11.97
CA SER A 53 0.42 12.01 -13.22
C SER A 53 -0.94 12.69 -13.17
N ASP A 54 -1.27 13.43 -14.23
CA ASP A 54 -2.61 14.02 -14.46
C ASP A 54 -3.64 12.98 -14.97
N ASP A 55 -3.47 11.70 -14.60
CA ASP A 55 -4.35 10.63 -15.06
C ASP A 55 -5.44 10.40 -14.01
N PRO A 56 -6.73 10.59 -14.34
CA PRO A 56 -7.82 10.49 -13.36
C PRO A 56 -7.89 9.13 -12.66
N HIS A 57 -7.50 8.05 -13.33
CA HIS A 57 -7.48 6.72 -12.70
C HIS A 57 -6.35 6.59 -11.68
N LYS A 58 -5.21 7.25 -11.93
CA LYS A 58 -4.06 7.26 -11.00
C LYS A 58 -4.33 8.16 -9.80
N GLU A 59 -5.01 9.28 -10.01
CA GLU A 59 -5.45 10.17 -8.93
C GLU A 59 -6.42 9.44 -8.00
N GLN A 60 -7.46 8.77 -8.54
CA GLN A 60 -8.39 7.98 -7.74
C GLN A 60 -7.71 6.83 -6.98
N PHE A 61 -6.75 6.16 -7.61
CA PHE A 61 -5.92 5.17 -6.91
C PHE A 61 -5.13 5.82 -5.77
N TRP A 62 -4.55 7.00 -6.00
CA TRP A 62 -3.74 7.72 -5.02
C TRP A 62 -4.54 8.16 -3.79
N GLU A 63 -5.78 8.60 -3.99
CA GLU A 63 -6.72 8.88 -2.89
C GLU A 63 -6.97 7.62 -2.05
N ARG A 64 -7.40 6.51 -2.67
CA ARG A 64 -7.61 5.23 -1.97
C ARG A 64 -6.35 4.74 -1.25
N TYR A 65 -5.20 4.86 -1.89
CA TYR A 65 -3.91 4.49 -1.32
C TYR A 65 -3.55 5.33 -0.08
N THR A 66 -3.86 6.62 -0.09
CA THR A 66 -3.63 7.51 1.06
C THR A 66 -4.56 7.14 2.22
N THR A 67 -5.85 6.93 1.95
CA THR A 67 -6.83 6.47 2.95
C THR A 67 -6.40 5.14 3.59
N PHE A 68 -5.93 4.18 2.78
CA PHE A 68 -5.35 2.94 3.27
C PHE A 68 -4.19 3.19 4.25
N MET A 69 -3.25 4.06 3.89
CA MET A 69 -2.06 4.34 4.71
C MET A 69 -2.44 4.98 6.05
N GLU A 70 -3.41 5.90 6.05
CA GLU A 70 -3.95 6.53 7.26
C GLU A 70 -4.61 5.48 8.16
N HIS A 71 -5.55 4.71 7.60
CA HIS A 71 -6.25 3.65 8.33
C HIS A 71 -5.28 2.61 8.90
N ALA A 72 -4.30 2.15 8.12
CA ALA A 72 -3.28 1.22 8.59
C ALA A 72 -2.43 1.79 9.73
N THR A 73 -2.10 3.09 9.69
CA THR A 73 -1.33 3.75 10.75
C THR A 73 -2.13 3.88 12.04
N GLU A 74 -3.44 4.08 11.94
CA GLU A 74 -4.34 4.16 13.09
C GLU A 74 -4.55 2.80 13.77
N VAL A 75 -4.71 1.73 12.99
CA VAL A 75 -5.12 0.41 13.52
C VAL A 75 -3.98 -0.58 13.74
N CYS A 76 -2.82 -0.37 13.12
CA CYS A 76 -1.70 -1.33 13.12
C CYS A 76 -0.45 -0.83 13.87
N SER A 77 -0.60 -0.08 14.96
CA SER A 77 0.52 0.40 15.80
C SER A 77 1.09 -0.65 16.75
#